data_AF-A0A9D8JYA5-F1
#
_entry.id   AF-A0A9D8JYA5-F1
#
_cell.length_a   1.000
_cell.length_b   1.000
_cell.length_c   1.000
_cell.angle_alpha   90.00
_cell.angle_beta   90.00
_cell.angle_gamma   90.00
#
_symmetry.space_group_name_H-M   'P 1'
#
loop_
_entity.id
_entity.type
_entity.pdbx_description
1 polymer ?
#
loop_
_entity_poly.entity_id
_entity_poly.type
_entity_poly.pdbx_seq_one_letter_code
_entity_poly.pdbx_strand_id
1 'polypeptide(L)' 'MTIQLEFTPEILKELYYHRYRHLAPLVQRRMDALWLKAHGLPHAQIA' A
#
# COMPACT_ATOMS: atom_id res chain seq x y z
N MET A 1 7.88 -2.50 -19.34
CA MET A 1 6.59 -3.17 -19.18
C MET A 1 5.99 -2.73 -17.85
N THR A 2 4.88 -1.99 -17.89
CA THR A 2 4.15 -1.56 -16.69
C THR A 2 3.22 -2.69 -16.25
N ILE A 3 3.52 -3.32 -15.12
CA ILE A 3 2.62 -4.31 -14.50
C ILE A 3 1.44 -3.53 -13.90
N GLN A 4 0.24 -3.81 -14.38
CA GLN A 4 -0.99 -3.29 -13.77
C GLN A 4 -1.27 -4.13 -12.52
N LEU A 5 -1.13 -3.53 -11.34
CA LEU A 5 -1.60 -4.16 -10.10
C LEU A 5 -3.08 -3.87 -9.94
N GLU A 6 -3.88 -4.93 -9.91
CA GLU A 6 -5.29 -4.84 -9.52
C GLU A 6 -5.39 -4.95 -7.99
N PHE A 7 -5.92 -3.90 -7.36
CA PHE A 7 -6.20 -3.90 -5.93
C PHE A 7 -7.64 -4.37 -5.71
N THR A 8 -7.82 -5.68 -5.51
CA THR A 8 -9.13 -6.22 -5.12
C THR A 8 -9.50 -5.79 -3.70
N PRO A 9 -10.79 -5.73 -3.35
CA PRO A 9 -11.22 -5.37 -2.01
C PRO A 9 -10.65 -6.28 -0.91
N GLU A 10 -10.37 -7.55 -1.20
CA GLU A 10 -9.72 -8.48 -0.27
C GLU A 10 -8.28 -8.07 0.02
N ILE A 11 -7.52 -7.70 -1.03
CA ILE A 11 -6.13 -7.24 -0.92
C ILE A 11 -6.07 -5.94 -0.12
N LEU A 12 -7.02 -5.02 -0.36
CA LEU A 12 -7.14 -3.79 0.43
C LEU A 12 -7.37 -4.11 1.93
N LYS A 13 -8.27 -5.04 2.23
CA LYS A 13 -8.56 -5.43 3.61
C LYS A 13 -7.32 -6.01 4.31
N GLU A 14 -6.54 -6.83 3.62
CA GLU A 14 -5.27 -7.35 4.13
C GLU A 14 -4.23 -6.23 4.33
N LEU A 15 -4.06 -5.35 3.34
CA LEU A 15 -3.15 -4.20 3.43
C LEU A 15 -3.45 -3.31 4.64
N TYR A 16 -4.72 -2.98 4.86
CA TYR A 16 -5.16 -2.19 6.01
C TYR A 16 -4.82 -2.89 7.33
N TYR A 17 -5.07 -4.20 7.43
CA TYR A 17 -4.78 -4.98 8.62
C TYR A 17 -3.29 -5.10 8.92
N HIS A 18 -2.48 -5.33 7.89
CA HIS A 18 -1.03 -5.56 8.02
C HIS A 18 -0.25 -4.27 8.26
N ARG A 19 -0.66 -3.13 7.68
CA ARG A 19 -0.01 -1.81 7.81
C ARG A 19 0.32 -1.42 9.25
N TYR A 20 -0.55 -1.76 10.21
CA TYR A 20 -0.39 -1.39 11.62
C TYR A 20 0.30 -2.46 12.48
N ARG A 21 0.60 -3.64 11.92
CA ARG A 21 1.04 -4.83 12.69
C ARG A 21 2.50 -5.23 12.46
N HIS A 22 3.20 -4.60 11.52
CA HIS A 22 4.60 -4.91 11.27
C HIS A 22 5.52 -4.27 12.31
N LEU A 23 6.46 -5.04 12.86
CA LEU A 23 7.45 -4.55 13.83
C LEU A 23 8.49 -3.61 13.21
N ALA A 24 8.73 -3.73 11.90
CA ALA A 24 9.73 -2.94 11.18
C ALA A 24 9.11 -1.63 10.64
N PRO A 25 9.59 -0.45 11.06
CA PRO A 25 9.05 0.85 10.63
C PRO A 25 9.14 1.07 9.12
N LEU A 26 10.19 0.54 8.49
CA LEU A 26 10.36 0.62 7.04
C LEU A 26 9.26 -0.14 6.28
N VAL A 27 8.83 -1.29 6.82
CA VAL A 27 7.76 -2.09 6.22
C VAL A 27 6.41 -1.38 6.37
N GLN A 28 6.14 -0.80 7.55
CA GLN A 28 4.93 0.00 7.77
C GLN A 28 4.83 1.16 6.76
N ARG A 29 5.91 1.92 6.57
CA ARG A 29 5.95 3.05 5.60
C ARG A 29 5.71 2.59 4.16
N ARG A 30 6.27 1.44 3.76
CA ARG A 30 6.06 0.87 2.42
C ARG A 30 4.62 0.39 2.23
N MET A 31 4.03 -0.27 3.24
CA MET A 31 2.62 -0.68 3.21
C MET A 31 1.69 0.53 3.13
N ASP A 32 2.02 1.60 3.85
CA ASP A 32 1.27 2.86 3.78
C ASP A 32 1.32 3.49 2.39
N ALA A 33 2.52 3.58 1.79
CA ALA A 33 2.65 4.05 0.43
C ALA A 33 1.90 3.18 -0.60
N LEU A 34 1.86 1.87 -0.37
CA LEU A 34 1.14 0.92 -1.22
C LEU A 34 -0.38 1.07 -1.08
N TRP A 35 -0.86 1.31 0.14
CA TRP A 35 -2.25 1.67 0.42
C TRP A 35 -2.67 2.96 -0.28
N LEU A 36 -1.85 4.01 -0.19
CA LEU A 36 -2.13 5.30 -0.84
C LEU A 36 -2.12 5.17 -2.37
N LYS A 37 -1.21 4.38 -2.94
CA LYS A 37 -1.20 4.05 -4.38
C LYS A 37 -2.48 3.30 -4.81
N ALA A 38 -2.96 2.37 -3.98
CA ALA A 38 -4.19 1.64 -4.26
C ALA A 38 -5.44 2.56 -4.28
N HIS A 39 -5.39 3.66 -3.53
CA HIS A 39 -6.41 4.72 -3.56
C HIS A 39 -6.25 5.73 -4.70
N GLY A 40 -5.32 5.49 -5.64
CA GLY A 40 -5.12 6.34 -6.82
C GLY A 40 -4.27 7.59 -6.57
N LEU A 41 -3.61 7.71 -5.41
CA LEU A 41 -2.69 8.81 -5.17
C LEU A 41 -1.41 8.62 -6.01
N PRO A 42 -0.97 9.66 -6.73
CA PRO A 42 0.25 9.59 -7.51
C PRO A 42 1.45 9.53 -6.57
N HIS A 43 2.48 8.77 -6.97
CA HIS A 43 3.68 8.55 -6.14
C HIS A 43 4.35 9.86 -5.68
N ALA A 44 4.29 10.92 -6.51
CA ALA A 44 4.83 12.24 -6.20
C ALA A 44 4.17 12.93 -4.99
N GLN A 45 2.98 12.50 -4.57
CA GLN A 45 2.29 13.02 -3.38
C GLN A 45 2.53 12.15 -2.13
N ILE A 46 3.26 11.04 -2.27
CA ILE A 46 3.43 10.02 -1.22
C ILE A 46 4.91 9.88 -0.79
N ALA A 47 5.85 10.26 -1.67
CA ALA A 47 7.30 10.08 -1.50
C ALA A 47 7.98 11.24 -0.76
#